data_AF-A0A7Z9MT97-F1
#
_entry.id   AF-A0A7Z9MT97-F1
#
_cell.length_a   1.000
_cell.length_b   1.000
_cell.length_c   1.000
_cell.angle_alpha   90.00
_cell.angle_beta   90.00
_cell.angle_gamma   90.00
#
_symmetry.space_group_name_H-M   'P 1'
#
loop_
_entity.id
_entity.type
_entity.pdbx_description
1 polymer ?
#
loop_
_entity_poly.entity_id
_entity_poly.type
_entity_poly.pdbx_seq_one_letter_code
_entity_poly.pdbx_strand_id
1 'polypeptide(L)'
;MRIEKRHPHFFAEISGVDLSASFPEEILSEIVQAFADHSVLLFRDQNLNDEAQVAFSQRIGPLERSFVDNLGKIRPEIADLSNIDKDDQLLKKGSDRDLF
;
A
#
# COMPACT_ATOMS: atom_id res chain seq x y z
N MET A 1 -19.34 0.81 3.77
CA MET A 1 -18.14 1.66 3.60
C MET A 1 -18.58 3.12 3.48
N ARG A 2 -17.76 4.10 3.90
CA ARG A 2 -18.04 5.55 3.74
C ARG A 2 -16.87 6.22 3.04
N ILE A 3 -17.19 7.10 2.08
CA ILE A 3 -16.23 7.85 1.25
C ILE A 3 -16.38 9.34 1.55
N GLU A 4 -15.30 9.99 1.98
CA GLU A 4 -15.27 11.43 2.24
C GLU A 4 -14.25 12.10 1.33
N LYS A 5 -14.72 12.90 0.37
CA LYS A 5 -13.86 13.73 -0.45
C LYS A 5 -13.11 14.74 0.41
N ARG A 6 -11.78 14.74 0.35
CA ARG A 6 -10.92 15.58 1.18
C ARG A 6 -10.25 16.72 0.40
N HIS A 7 -10.22 16.64 -0.92
CA HIS A 7 -9.73 17.73 -1.77
C HIS A 7 -10.64 17.91 -3.01
N PRO A 8 -10.78 19.15 -3.57
CA PRO A 8 -11.73 19.41 -4.67
C PRO A 8 -11.49 18.62 -5.96
N HIS A 9 -10.27 18.16 -6.22
CA HIS A 9 -9.88 17.58 -7.51
C HIS A 9 -9.37 16.14 -7.44
N PHE A 10 -8.96 15.71 -6.27
CA PHE A 10 -8.42 14.37 -6.02
C PHE A 10 -8.63 14.06 -4.54
N PHE A 11 -8.22 12.89 -4.09
CA PHE A 11 -8.14 12.46 -2.70
C PHE A 11 -9.48 12.31 -1.95
N ALA A 12 -9.72 11.09 -1.47
CA ALA A 12 -10.79 10.77 -0.54
C ALA A 12 -10.29 9.91 0.62
N GLU A 13 -10.95 10.06 1.77
CA GLU A 13 -10.76 9.21 2.93
C GLU A 13 -11.86 8.15 2.98
N ILE A 14 -11.46 6.89 3.19
CA ILE A 14 -12.34 5.73 3.23
C ILE A 14 -12.40 5.18 4.66
N SER A 15 -13.60 4.84 5.12
CA SER A 15 -13.83 4.28 6.46
C SER A 15 -14.91 3.19 6.46
N GLY A 16 -14.95 2.40 7.54
CA GLY A 16 -15.88 1.28 7.67
C GLY A 16 -15.54 0.06 6.80
N VAL A 17 -14.25 -0.12 6.49
CA VAL A 17 -13.67 -1.32 5.88
C VAL A 17 -12.35 -1.63 6.56
N ASP A 18 -12.09 -2.91 6.80
CA ASP A 18 -10.81 -3.44 7.28
C ASP A 18 -10.15 -4.19 6.12
N LEU A 19 -9.05 -3.64 5.63
CA LEU A 19 -8.30 -4.20 4.49
C LEU A 19 -7.49 -5.43 4.87
N SER A 20 -7.29 -5.69 6.17
CA SER A 20 -6.56 -6.86 6.67
C SER A 20 -7.41 -8.13 6.68
N ALA A 21 -8.73 -7.98 6.58
CA ALA A 21 -9.70 -9.06 6.61
C ALA A 21 -10.32 -9.34 5.24
N SER A 22 -11.00 -10.48 5.12
CA SER A 22 -11.83 -10.74 3.94
C SER A 22 -13.08 -9.85 3.96
N PHE A 23 -13.40 -9.25 2.81
CA PHE A 23 -14.59 -8.43 2.61
C PHE A 23 -15.25 -8.72 1.26
N PRO A 24 -16.56 -8.49 1.10
CA PRO A 24 -17.29 -8.81 -0.13
C PRO A 24 -16.72 -8.12 -1.38
N GLU A 25 -16.97 -8.69 -2.55
CA GLU A 25 -16.44 -8.17 -3.82
C GLU A 25 -17.06 -6.82 -4.22
N GLU A 26 -18.26 -6.55 -3.73
CA GLU A 26 -18.95 -5.27 -3.89
C GLU A 26 -18.14 -4.14 -3.24
N ILE A 27 -17.53 -4.39 -2.09
CA ILE A 27 -16.68 -3.41 -1.40
C ILE A 27 -15.40 -3.15 -2.20
N LEU A 28 -14.80 -4.18 -2.80
CA LEU A 28 -13.64 -3.99 -3.67
C LEU A 28 -14.01 -3.14 -4.90
N SER A 29 -15.16 -3.41 -5.51
CA SER A 29 -15.67 -2.65 -6.65
C SER A 29 -15.89 -1.19 -6.30
N GLU A 30 -16.45 -0.90 -5.12
CA GLU A 30 -16.60 0.48 -4.62
C GLU A 30 -15.24 1.14 -4.38
N ILE A 31 -14.24 0.44 -3.85
CA ILE A 31 -12.87 0.96 -3.65
C ILE A 31 -12.23 1.31 -5.00
N VAL A 32 -12.33 0.43 -5.99
CA VAL A 32 -11.75 0.66 -7.34
C VAL A 32 -12.43 1.84 -8.03
N GLN A 33 -13.75 1.97 -7.90
CA GLN A 33 -14.47 3.14 -8.43
C GLN A 33 -14.05 4.43 -7.71
N ALA A 34 -13.95 4.40 -6.38
CA ALA A 34 -13.47 5.55 -5.61
C ALA A 34 -12.05 5.97 -6.02
N PHE A 35 -11.18 5.00 -6.33
CA PHE A 35 -9.84 5.29 -6.85
C PHE A 35 -9.89 5.94 -8.22
N ALA A 36 -10.77 5.49 -9.13
CA ALA A 36 -10.96 6.12 -10.43
C ALA A 36 -11.43 7.58 -10.30
N ASP A 37 -12.33 7.87 -9.35
CA ASP A 37 -12.91 9.20 -9.15
C ASP A 37 -11.98 10.17 -8.39
N HIS A 38 -11.08 9.65 -7.55
CA HIS A 38 -10.29 10.45 -6.61
C HIS A 38 -8.77 10.30 -6.75
N SER A 39 -8.27 9.33 -7.50
CA SER A 39 -6.85 9.02 -7.74
C SER A 39 -6.00 8.64 -6.50
N VAL A 40 -6.39 9.05 -5.30
CA VAL A 40 -5.72 8.75 -4.03
C VAL A 40 -6.77 8.43 -3.00
N LEU A 41 -6.59 7.32 -2.28
CA LEU A 41 -7.46 6.90 -1.19
C LEU A 41 -6.65 6.78 0.10
N LEU A 42 -7.17 7.34 1.19
CA LEU A 42 -6.61 7.14 2.53
C LEU A 42 -7.51 6.20 3.32
N PHE A 43 -6.92 5.12 3.83
CA PHE A 43 -7.52 4.22 4.80
C PHE A 43 -6.78 4.42 6.12
N ARG A 44 -7.48 4.89 7.16
CA ARG A 44 -6.88 5.05 8.49
C ARG A 44 -6.95 3.75 9.27
N ASP A 45 -6.07 3.65 10.27
CA ASP A 45 -6.09 2.61 11.31
C ASP A 45 -6.06 1.18 10.74
N GLN A 46 -5.34 0.99 9.64
CA GLN A 46 -5.14 -0.32 9.02
C GLN A 46 -3.89 -0.99 9.59
N ASN A 47 -4.08 -2.08 10.33
CA ASN A 47 -2.96 -2.92 10.75
C ASN A 47 -2.70 -4.00 9.71
N LEU A 48 -2.02 -3.62 8.62
CA LEU A 48 -1.66 -4.53 7.54
C LEU A 48 -0.28 -5.11 7.82
N ASN A 49 -0.23 -6.41 8.14
CA ASN A 49 1.03 -7.13 8.03
C ASN A 49 1.35 -7.38 6.54
N ASP A 50 2.56 -7.86 6.31
CA ASP A 50 3.09 -8.23 5.01
C ASP A 50 2.14 -9.10 4.18
N GLU A 51 1.57 -10.14 4.77
CA GLU A 51 0.68 -11.09 4.10
C GLU A 51 -0.64 -10.42 3.70
N ALA A 52 -1.24 -9.67 4.62
CA ALA A 52 -2.48 -8.94 4.41
C ALA A 52 -2.33 -7.86 3.33
N GLN A 53 -1.23 -7.11 3.32
CA GLN A 53 -0.95 -6.10 2.29
C GLN A 53 -0.92 -6.74 0.89
N VAL A 54 -0.28 -7.90 0.74
CA VAL A 54 -0.24 -8.62 -0.55
C VAL A 54 -1.58 -9.21 -0.91
N ALA A 55 -2.28 -9.82 0.04
CA ALA A 55 -3.60 -10.38 -0.18
C ALA A 55 -4.58 -9.30 -0.67
N PHE A 56 -4.60 -8.13 -0.04
CA PHE A 56 -5.41 -7.00 -0.49
C PHE A 56 -5.01 -6.53 -1.88
N SER A 57 -3.71 -6.31 -2.12
CA SER A 57 -3.20 -5.80 -3.40
C SER A 57 -3.53 -6.74 -4.56
N GLN A 58 -3.48 -8.07 -4.34
CA GLN A 58 -3.83 -9.09 -5.34
C GLN A 58 -5.30 -9.05 -5.76
N ARG A 59 -6.19 -8.56 -4.89
CA ARG A 59 -7.60 -8.39 -5.25
C ARG A 59 -7.78 -7.30 -6.29
N ILE A 60 -6.97 -6.24 -6.22
CA ILE A 60 -7.02 -5.13 -7.18
C ILE A 60 -6.52 -5.60 -8.56
N GLY A 61 -5.48 -6.44 -8.60
CA GLY A 61 -4.95 -7.00 -9.84
C GLY A 61 -3.64 -7.76 -9.66
N PRO A 62 -3.02 -8.20 -10.77
CA PRO A 62 -1.73 -8.88 -10.73
C PRO A 62 -0.65 -7.99 -10.08
N LEU A 63 0.13 -8.58 -9.18
CA LEU A 63 1.24 -7.86 -8.55
C LEU A 63 2.46 -7.81 -9.44
N GLU A 64 3.04 -6.62 -9.56
CA GLU A 64 4.41 -6.48 -10.03
C GLU A 64 5.35 -7.12 -9.01
N ARG A 65 6.30 -7.92 -9.49
CA ARG A 65 7.33 -8.53 -8.66
C ARG A 65 8.65 -7.87 -8.97
N SER A 66 9.22 -7.18 -7.98
CA SER A 66 10.50 -6.52 -8.14
C SER A 66 11.65 -7.52 -7.96
N PHE A 67 12.47 -7.67 -8.99
CA PHE A 67 13.70 -8.43 -8.93
C PHE A 67 14.92 -7.54 -8.61
N VAL A 68 14.73 -6.23 -8.42
CA VAL A 68 15.80 -5.26 -8.18
C VAL A 68 16.34 -5.39 -6.75
N ASP A 69 17.59 -5.82 -6.58
CA ASP A 69 18.21 -6.05 -5.26
C ASP A 69 18.43 -4.79 -4.43
N ASN A 70 18.50 -3.62 -5.07
CA ASN A 70 18.91 -2.37 -4.45
C ASN A 70 17.86 -1.77 -3.50
N LEU A 71 16.61 -2.23 -3.55
CA LEU A 71 15.56 -1.73 -2.64
C LEU A 71 15.65 -2.34 -1.24
N GLY A 72 16.40 -3.43 -1.05
CA GLY A 72 16.13 -4.32 0.07
C GLY A 72 14.79 -5.02 -0.16
N LYS A 73 14.74 -6.31 0.15
CA LYS A 73 13.55 -7.12 -0.08
C LYS A 73 13.18 -7.79 1.22
N ILE A 74 11.98 -7.52 1.68
CA ILE A 74 11.32 -8.41 2.63
C ILE A 74 10.75 -9.59 1.84
N ARG A 75 10.06 -9.31 0.71
CA ARG A 75 9.44 -10.30 -0.19
C ARG A 75 9.39 -9.81 -1.65
N PRO A 76 9.25 -10.67 -2.67
CA PRO A 76 9.19 -10.27 -4.09
C PRO A 76 8.05 -9.28 -4.43
N GLU A 77 6.96 -9.32 -3.67
CA GLU A 77 5.77 -8.49 -3.85
C GLU A 77 5.81 -7.16 -3.07
N ILE A 78 6.75 -6.98 -2.15
CA ILE A 78 6.86 -5.76 -1.32
C ILE A 78 8.23 -5.11 -1.52
N ALA A 79 8.21 -3.86 -1.98
CA ALA A 79 9.38 -3.00 -1.98
C ALA A 79 9.61 -2.43 -0.58
N ASP A 80 10.82 -2.62 -0.03
CA ASP A 80 11.21 -1.99 1.23
C ASP A 80 11.70 -0.55 0.97
N LEU A 81 10.83 0.42 1.24
CA LEU A 81 11.13 1.85 1.10
C LEU A 81 11.53 2.47 2.45
N SER A 82 12.46 1.82 3.14
CA SER A 82 12.97 2.24 4.45
C SER A 82 14.34 2.91 4.34
N ASN A 83 14.58 3.90 5.21
CA ASN A 83 15.92 4.44 5.48
C ASN A 83 16.64 3.69 6.61
N ILE A 84 16.13 2.52 7.00
CA ILE A 84 16.63 1.65 8.06
C ILE A 84 16.98 0.29 7.44
N ASP A 85 18.08 -0.32 7.88
CA ASP A 85 18.46 -1.67 7.51
C ASP A 85 17.78 -2.75 8.36
N LYS A 86 18.10 -4.02 8.07
CA LYS A 86 17.54 -5.19 8.75
C LYS A 86 17.92 -5.30 10.24
N ASP A 87 18.92 -4.54 10.67
CA ASP A 87 19.46 -4.52 12.04
C ASP A 87 18.98 -3.24 12.80
N ASP A 88 17.92 -2.61 12.30
CA ASP A 88 17.31 -1.37 12.80
C ASP A 88 18.28 -0.16 12.81
N GLN A 89 19.28 -0.16 11.94
CA GLN A 89 20.23 0.95 11.81
C GLN A 89 19.90 1.84 10.61
N LEU A 90 20.09 3.15 10.78
CA LEU A 90 19.99 4.10 9.68
C LEU A 90 20.98 3.75 8.57
N LEU A 91 20.48 3.70 7.34
CA LEU A 91 21.30 3.50 6.17
C LEU A 91 22.31 4.66 6.04
N LYS A 92 23.52 4.31 5.58
CA LYS A 92 24.53 5.32 5.27
C LYS A 92 24.12 6.07 4.00
N LYS A 93 24.19 7.39 4.06
CA LYS A 93 24.03 8.26 2.90
C LYS A 93 24.97 7.83 1.76
N GLY A 94 24.43 7.70 0.55
CA GLY A 94 25.13 7.24 -0.65
C GLY A 94 25.30 5.71 -0.75
N SER A 95 24.64 4.93 0.10
CA SER A 95 24.59 3.47 -0.08
C SER A 95 23.72 3.09 -1.27
N ASP A 96 23.86 1.86 -1.80
CA ASP A 96 23.04 1.39 -2.93
C ASP A 96 21.53 1.36 -2.61
N ARG A 97 21.17 1.41 -1.33
CA ARG A 97 19.79 1.51 -0.82
C ARG A 97 19.32 2.95 -0.55
N ASP A 98 20.21 3.93 -0.71
CA ASP A 98 19.88 5.35 -0.52
C ASP A 98 19.21 5.88 -1.78
N LEU A 99 17.87 5.80 -1.81
CA LEU A 99 17.06 6.18 -2.96
C LEU A 99 16.73 7.69 -3.00
N PHE A 100 17.18 8.48 -2.02
CA PHE A 100 16.86 9.91 -1.88
C PHE A 100 18.05 10.80 -1.51
#